data_AF-A0A535SLV8-F1
#
_entry.id   AF-A0A535SLV8-F1
#
_cell.length_a   1.000
_cell.length_b   1.000
_cell.length_c   1.000
_cell.angle_alpha   90.00
_cell.angle_beta   90.00
_cell.angle_gamma   90.00
#
_symmetry.space_group_name_H-M   'P 1'
#
loop_
_entity.id
_entity.type
_entity.pdbx_description
1 polymer ?
#
loop_
_entity_poly.entity_id
_entity_poly.type
_entity_poly.pdbx_seq_one_letter_code
_entity_poly.pdbx_strand_id
1 'polypeptide(L)'
;MSSTTDSTTVAPVRRPNLINNLFPSVVSGIVFGVVAAAIAGVLVNRLTTALSPDGVPNDDAVISAVYTAWVLFFFIGIGAFNGIFKWAFSRREPTYAEELQLAGKDQGLWRYFRYTTDHKVVGMQYLATVFVLFFLGSMGAFSIRLEQSTPGAIYFNPSTYNTIVGMHGILMIASTIIMVSGPFGNFILPIMIGARDMAFPRLNALSYWLLFTAIPIFLSALLLGGFQTGWTGYAPLADQGLTPGMDAYCFTILVFAISTTIAAVNILTTVIVMRTRGMTWGRLPIFVWGVLLSVILSLTAFPSFIVSQTMVLMDRIFQTSFFLAASGGNNWLYEHLFWFMGHPEVYVIALPAMAVAAEVAAVFTRKPLFGYRLLVGGLVGISVLSVIVWGHHLYTSGSENALTGPFMLDTELISIPTGIFFLVLVGTFWRGQVWVTVPLL
;
A
#
# COMPACT_ATOMS: atom_id res chain seq x y z
N MET A 1 -33.03 -43.53 -33.50
CA MET A 1 -31.59 -43.22 -33.67
C MET A 1 -31.49 -41.71 -33.69
N SER A 2 -30.95 -40.98 -32.72
CA SER A 2 -29.74 -41.19 -31.95
C SER A 2 -29.93 -40.90 -30.45
N SER A 3 -29.23 -41.66 -29.63
CA SER A 3 -29.09 -41.47 -28.19
C SER A 3 -28.08 -40.35 -27.91
N THR A 4 -28.51 -39.30 -27.22
CA THR A 4 -27.60 -38.35 -26.57
C THR A 4 -27.14 -38.96 -25.25
N THR A 5 -25.91 -39.44 -25.20
CA THR A 5 -25.26 -39.86 -23.96
C THR A 5 -24.91 -38.64 -23.12
N ASP A 6 -25.73 -38.39 -22.12
CA ASP A 6 -25.46 -37.46 -21.03
C ASP A 6 -24.33 -38.04 -20.17
N SER A 7 -23.12 -37.51 -20.32
CA SER A 7 -21.94 -37.90 -19.53
C SER A 7 -21.34 -36.69 -18.84
N THR A 8 -22.14 -36.04 -18.00
CA THR A 8 -21.67 -35.07 -17.00
C THR A 8 -21.29 -35.79 -15.70
N THR A 9 -20.40 -36.79 -15.79
CA THR A 9 -19.74 -37.31 -14.58
C THR A 9 -18.67 -36.32 -14.16
N VAL A 10 -19.05 -35.34 -13.33
CA VAL A 10 -18.11 -34.52 -12.55
C VAL A 10 -17.29 -35.51 -11.71
N ALA A 11 -16.01 -35.65 -12.03
CA ALA A 11 -15.10 -36.46 -11.23
C ALA A 11 -15.17 -35.97 -9.77
N PRO A 12 -15.32 -36.86 -8.78
CA PRO A 12 -15.40 -36.46 -7.39
C PRO A 12 -14.16 -35.66 -7.03
N VAL A 13 -14.37 -34.45 -6.50
CA VAL A 13 -13.30 -33.61 -5.94
C VAL A 13 -12.52 -34.48 -4.97
N ARG A 14 -11.26 -34.78 -5.32
CA ARG A 14 -10.36 -35.59 -4.51
C ARG A 14 -10.34 -34.96 -3.12
N ARG A 15 -10.83 -35.69 -2.10
CA ARG A 15 -10.83 -35.20 -0.71
C ARG A 15 -9.44 -34.67 -0.41
N PRO A 16 -9.29 -33.41 0.02
CA PRO A 16 -7.96 -32.83 0.23
C PRO A 16 -7.21 -33.68 1.27
N ASN A 17 -5.94 -34.00 0.97
CA ASN A 17 -5.07 -34.74 1.89
C ASN A 17 -5.08 -34.05 3.26
N LEU A 18 -5.20 -34.83 4.34
CA LEU A 18 -5.23 -34.34 5.73
C LEU A 18 -4.09 -33.33 6.03
N ILE A 19 -2.92 -33.54 5.42
CA ILE A 19 -1.73 -32.70 5.52
C ILE A 19 -1.93 -31.30 4.92
N ASN A 20 -2.66 -31.18 3.80
CA ASN A 20 -3.00 -29.88 3.21
C ASN A 20 -4.03 -29.10 4.03
N ASN A 21 -4.68 -29.73 5.01
CA ASN A 21 -5.58 -29.08 5.97
C ASN A 21 -4.90 -28.79 7.32
N LEU A 22 -3.75 -29.41 7.61
CA LEU A 22 -3.07 -29.30 8.91
C LEU A 22 -2.22 -28.03 9.05
N PHE A 23 -1.75 -27.43 7.95
CA PHE A 23 -0.99 -26.18 7.98
C PHE A 23 -1.53 -25.17 6.95
N PRO A 24 -1.99 -23.97 7.36
CA PRO A 24 -2.30 -22.91 6.41
C PRO A 24 -1.04 -22.47 5.67
N SER A 25 -1.16 -22.09 4.39
CA SER A 25 0.00 -21.79 3.56
C SER A 25 0.82 -20.60 4.07
N VAL A 26 0.23 -19.73 4.91
CA VAL A 26 1.00 -18.69 5.62
C VAL A 26 2.09 -19.28 6.52
N VAL A 27 1.87 -20.43 7.16
CA VAL A 27 2.86 -21.07 8.04
C VAL A 27 4.05 -21.57 7.23
N SER A 28 3.82 -22.21 6.09
CA SER A 28 4.91 -22.59 5.19
C SER A 28 5.63 -21.37 4.63
N GLY A 29 4.90 -20.30 4.30
CA GLY A 29 5.48 -19.00 3.94
C GLY A 29 6.43 -18.45 5.01
N ILE A 30 5.97 -18.39 6.27
CA ILE A 30 6.77 -17.90 7.40
C ILE A 30 8.02 -18.76 7.59
N VAL A 31 7.88 -20.10 7.61
CA VAL A 31 9.02 -21.00 7.83
C VAL A 31 10.07 -20.84 6.73
N PHE A 32 9.66 -20.86 5.46
CA PHE A 32 10.59 -20.70 4.34
C PHE A 32 11.24 -19.31 4.35
N GLY A 33 10.45 -18.26 4.60
CA GLY A 33 10.95 -16.89 4.70
C GLY A 33 11.99 -16.72 5.81
N VAL A 34 11.70 -17.16 7.04
CA VAL A 34 12.62 -17.01 8.19
C VAL A 34 13.90 -17.82 7.98
N VAL A 35 13.80 -19.07 7.53
CA VAL A 35 14.97 -19.92 7.29
C VAL A 35 15.86 -19.32 6.21
N ALA A 36 15.28 -18.88 5.08
CA ALA A 36 16.04 -18.24 4.02
C ALA A 36 16.65 -16.91 4.45
N ALA A 37 15.93 -16.09 5.22
CA ALA A 37 16.43 -14.84 5.77
C ALA A 37 17.64 -15.07 6.69
N ALA A 38 17.59 -16.08 7.56
CA ALA A 38 18.71 -16.46 8.42
C ALA A 38 19.93 -16.95 7.61
N ILE A 39 19.72 -17.80 6.61
CA ILE A 39 20.79 -18.29 5.72
C ILE A 39 21.42 -17.13 4.96
N ALA A 40 20.62 -16.23 4.38
CA ALA A 40 21.09 -15.06 3.66
C ALA A 40 21.91 -14.14 4.58
N GLY A 41 21.43 -13.89 5.80
CA GLY A 41 22.15 -13.10 6.81
C GLY A 41 23.53 -13.70 7.12
N VAL A 42 23.63 -15.00 7.37
CA VAL A 42 24.92 -15.67 7.63
C VAL A 42 25.84 -15.63 6.42
N LEU A 43 25.32 -15.91 5.22
CA LEU A 43 26.12 -15.97 4.00
C LEU A 43 26.65 -14.60 3.62
N VAL A 44 25.79 -13.57 3.62
CA VAL A 44 26.18 -12.21 3.25
C VAL A 44 27.08 -11.61 4.31
N ASN A 45 26.84 -11.85 5.60
CA ASN A 45 27.75 -11.41 6.66
C ASN A 45 29.17 -11.98 6.46
N ARG A 46 29.28 -13.28 6.16
CA ARG A 46 30.59 -13.90 5.87
C ARG A 46 31.23 -13.32 4.61
N LEU A 47 30.44 -13.08 3.57
CA LEU A 47 30.93 -12.51 2.31
C LEU A 47 31.43 -11.07 2.49
N THR A 48 30.65 -10.21 3.14
CA THR A 48 31.02 -8.81 3.35
C THR A 48 32.19 -8.68 4.33
N THR A 49 32.25 -9.53 5.35
CA THR A 49 33.43 -9.64 6.23
C THR A 49 34.68 -10.03 5.45
N ALA A 50 34.59 -11.02 4.55
CA ALA A 50 35.74 -11.49 3.77
C ALA A 50 36.22 -10.48 2.70
N LEU A 51 35.32 -9.63 2.21
CA LEU A 51 35.63 -8.58 1.24
C LEU A 51 36.07 -7.26 1.91
N SER A 52 35.79 -7.09 3.20
CA SER A 52 36.10 -5.87 3.95
C SER A 52 37.59 -5.82 4.33
N PRO A 53 38.31 -4.72 4.02
CA PRO A 53 39.72 -4.57 4.40
C PRO A 53 39.99 -4.71 5.90
N ASP A 54 39.03 -4.28 6.72
CA ASP A 54 39.15 -4.25 8.19
C ASP A 54 38.47 -5.44 8.86
N GLY A 55 37.91 -6.37 8.08
CA GLY A 55 37.15 -7.53 8.59
C GLY A 55 35.83 -7.17 9.28
N VAL A 56 35.33 -5.93 9.09
CA VAL A 56 34.02 -5.49 9.61
C VAL A 56 32.98 -5.69 8.52
N PRO A 57 31.87 -6.42 8.77
CA PRO A 57 30.81 -6.61 7.79
C PRO A 57 30.08 -5.30 7.48
N ASN A 58 29.53 -5.22 6.26
CA ASN A 58 28.58 -4.16 5.88
C ASN A 58 27.18 -4.56 6.37
N ASP A 59 26.75 -3.99 7.49
CA ASP A 59 25.45 -4.30 8.11
C ASP A 59 24.26 -3.95 7.22
N ASP A 60 24.31 -2.83 6.49
CA ASP A 60 23.23 -2.41 5.58
C ASP A 60 23.02 -3.45 4.46
N ALA A 61 24.11 -4.01 3.93
CA ALA A 61 24.07 -5.08 2.93
C ALA A 61 23.50 -6.40 3.50
N VAL A 62 23.88 -6.75 4.72
CA VAL A 62 23.37 -7.95 5.42
C VAL A 62 21.87 -7.83 5.63
N ILE A 63 21.40 -6.72 6.19
CA ILE A 63 19.98 -6.45 6.47
C ILE A 63 19.15 -6.44 5.17
N SER A 64 19.66 -5.79 4.13
CA SER A 64 18.99 -5.77 2.82
C SER A 64 18.85 -7.17 2.20
N ALA A 65 19.87 -8.02 2.36
CA ALA A 65 19.81 -9.41 1.90
C ALA A 65 18.82 -10.25 2.72
N VAL A 66 18.79 -10.06 4.05
CA VAL A 66 17.82 -10.71 4.95
C VAL A 66 16.39 -10.39 4.55
N TYR A 67 16.07 -9.12 4.29
CA TYR A 67 14.72 -8.71 3.87
C TYR A 67 14.36 -9.19 2.47
N THR A 68 15.30 -9.15 1.53
CA THR A 68 15.09 -9.68 0.18
C THR A 68 14.77 -11.18 0.23
N ALA A 69 15.55 -11.95 0.98
CA ALA A 69 15.33 -13.38 1.17
C ALA A 69 14.00 -13.66 1.90
N TRP A 70 13.68 -12.90 2.95
CA TRP A 70 12.40 -13.00 3.65
C TRP A 70 11.21 -12.88 2.69
N VAL A 71 11.15 -11.81 1.91
CA VAL A 71 10.04 -11.55 0.98
C VAL A 71 9.97 -12.65 -0.08
N LEU A 72 11.07 -12.93 -0.77
CA LEU A 72 11.10 -13.90 -1.88
C LEU A 72 10.70 -15.31 -1.44
N PHE A 73 11.29 -15.81 -0.35
CA PHE A 73 11.03 -17.18 0.12
C PHE A 73 9.71 -17.31 0.87
N PHE A 74 9.19 -16.23 1.45
CA PHE A 74 7.81 -16.21 1.92
C PHE A 74 6.83 -16.48 0.77
N PHE A 75 7.03 -15.83 -0.39
CA PHE A 75 6.16 -16.05 -1.55
C PHE A 75 6.28 -17.44 -2.17
N ILE A 76 7.49 -18.02 -2.15
CA ILE A 76 7.70 -19.42 -2.52
C ILE A 76 6.93 -20.33 -1.54
N GLY A 77 7.11 -20.13 -0.24
CA GLY A 77 6.50 -20.96 0.80
C GLY A 77 4.97 -20.85 0.88
N ILE A 78 4.40 -19.67 0.63
CA ILE A 78 2.94 -19.50 0.59
C ILE A 78 2.31 -20.03 -0.70
N GLY A 79 3.14 -20.34 -1.71
CA GLY A 79 2.71 -20.93 -2.97
C GLY A 79 2.24 -19.94 -4.03
N ALA A 80 2.59 -18.65 -3.91
CA ALA A 80 2.18 -17.61 -4.87
C ALA A 80 2.67 -17.91 -6.30
N PHE A 81 3.85 -18.52 -6.42
CA PHE A 81 4.47 -18.86 -7.71
C PHE A 81 4.13 -20.27 -8.22
N ASN A 82 3.35 -21.06 -7.49
CA ASN A 82 3.03 -22.44 -7.87
C ASN A 82 2.38 -22.53 -9.25
N GLY A 83 1.47 -21.61 -9.57
CA GLY A 83 0.83 -21.54 -10.89
C GLY A 83 1.81 -21.19 -12.01
N ILE A 84 2.74 -20.26 -11.74
CA ILE A 84 3.76 -19.83 -12.69
C ILE A 84 4.73 -20.97 -12.97
N PHE A 85 5.23 -21.65 -11.93
CA PHE A 85 6.15 -22.78 -12.10
C PHE A 85 5.48 -23.96 -12.81
N LYS A 86 4.24 -24.31 -12.45
CA LYS A 86 3.47 -25.35 -13.17
C LYS A 86 3.37 -25.02 -14.65
N TRP A 87 2.99 -23.79 -14.99
CA TRP A 87 2.89 -23.36 -16.38
C TRP A 87 4.25 -23.34 -17.08
N ALA A 88 5.30 -22.84 -16.44
CA ALA A 88 6.64 -22.75 -17.04
C ALA A 88 7.23 -24.13 -17.37
N PHE A 89 7.09 -25.12 -16.47
CA PHE A 89 7.67 -26.45 -16.64
C PHE A 89 6.80 -27.43 -17.41
N SER A 90 5.47 -27.30 -17.35
CA SER A 90 4.54 -28.28 -17.97
C SER A 90 3.64 -27.69 -19.05
N ARG A 91 3.65 -26.38 -19.26
CA ARG A 91 2.72 -25.64 -20.15
C ARG A 91 1.24 -25.95 -19.89
N ARG A 92 0.94 -26.46 -18.69
CA ARG A 92 -0.40 -26.84 -18.28
C ARG A 92 -1.15 -25.63 -17.74
N GLU A 93 -2.32 -25.39 -18.31
CA GLU A 93 -3.27 -24.43 -17.76
C GLU A 93 -3.92 -24.94 -16.47
N PRO A 94 -4.24 -24.05 -15.51
CA PRO A 94 -4.97 -24.41 -14.31
C PRO A 94 -6.33 -25.03 -14.67
N THR A 95 -6.67 -26.13 -14.01
CA THR A 95 -8.03 -26.67 -14.13
C THR A 95 -9.02 -25.82 -13.34
N TYR A 96 -10.30 -25.80 -13.74
CA TYR A 96 -11.35 -25.09 -13.00
C TYR A 96 -11.41 -25.48 -11.52
N ALA A 97 -11.17 -26.75 -11.19
CA ALA A 97 -11.11 -27.21 -9.80
C ALA A 97 -9.92 -26.61 -9.03
N GLU A 98 -8.75 -26.47 -9.68
CA GLU A 98 -7.58 -25.81 -9.08
C GLU A 98 -7.83 -24.31 -8.87
N GLU A 99 -8.55 -23.64 -9.79
CA GLU A 99 -8.92 -22.24 -9.64
C GLU A 99 -9.93 -22.01 -8.51
N LEU A 100 -10.95 -22.86 -8.40
CA LEU A 100 -11.89 -22.80 -7.28
C LEU A 100 -11.21 -23.06 -5.93
N GLN A 101 -10.26 -24.00 -5.91
CA GLN A 101 -9.45 -24.24 -4.73
C GLN A 101 -8.59 -23.01 -4.39
N LEU A 102 -7.98 -22.36 -5.38
CA LEU A 102 -7.20 -21.15 -5.18
C LEU A 102 -8.10 -19.97 -4.74
N ALA A 103 -9.34 -19.91 -5.18
CA ALA A 103 -10.34 -18.95 -4.71
C ALA A 103 -10.83 -19.23 -3.27
N GLY A 104 -10.35 -20.30 -2.63
CA GLY A 104 -10.70 -20.62 -1.25
C GLY A 104 -12.05 -21.31 -1.06
N LYS A 105 -12.63 -21.89 -2.14
CA LYS A 105 -13.87 -22.68 -2.04
C LYS A 105 -13.66 -23.89 -1.13
N ASP A 106 -14.63 -24.15 -0.24
CA ASP A 106 -14.64 -25.25 0.73
C ASP A 106 -13.47 -25.26 1.75
N GLN A 107 -12.78 -24.13 1.92
CA GLN A 107 -11.66 -24.00 2.88
C GLN A 107 -12.04 -23.37 4.22
N GLY A 108 -13.31 -23.03 4.43
CA GLY A 108 -13.80 -22.42 5.67
C GLY A 108 -13.01 -21.16 6.07
N LEU A 109 -12.65 -21.05 7.36
CA LEU A 109 -11.84 -19.93 7.88
C LEU A 109 -10.39 -19.94 7.38
N TRP A 110 -9.87 -21.09 6.94
CA TRP A 110 -8.48 -21.19 6.50
C TRP A 110 -8.19 -20.44 5.19
N ARG A 111 -9.22 -20.07 4.41
CA ARG A 111 -9.05 -19.27 3.19
C ARG A 111 -8.40 -17.91 3.45
N TYR A 112 -8.62 -17.31 4.62
CA TYR A 112 -8.04 -16.01 5.00
C TYR A 112 -6.55 -16.09 5.34
N PHE A 113 -6.01 -17.30 5.54
CA PHE A 113 -4.59 -17.54 5.84
C PHE A 113 -3.87 -18.20 4.66
N ARG A 114 -4.43 -18.05 3.46
CA ARG A 114 -3.93 -18.64 2.21
C ARG A 114 -3.83 -17.61 1.10
N TYR A 115 -3.04 -17.96 0.09
CA TYR A 115 -2.95 -17.22 -1.16
C TYR A 115 -4.24 -17.37 -1.98
N THR A 116 -5.26 -16.61 -1.59
CA THR A 116 -6.62 -16.68 -2.11
C THR A 116 -6.87 -15.65 -3.22
N THR A 117 -7.53 -16.07 -4.30
CA THR A 117 -7.85 -15.15 -5.42
C THR A 117 -9.19 -14.43 -5.28
N ASP A 118 -10.09 -14.85 -4.38
CA ASP A 118 -11.38 -14.20 -4.19
C ASP A 118 -11.20 -12.77 -3.63
N HIS A 119 -11.61 -11.76 -4.41
CA HIS A 119 -11.50 -10.34 -4.03
C HIS A 119 -12.17 -9.99 -2.70
N LYS A 120 -13.21 -10.72 -2.29
CA LYS A 120 -13.90 -10.49 -1.01
C LYS A 120 -13.04 -10.98 0.15
N VAL A 121 -12.39 -12.13 -0.03
CA VAL A 121 -11.47 -12.67 0.98
C VAL A 121 -10.26 -11.74 1.10
N VAL A 122 -9.69 -11.31 -0.02
CA VAL A 122 -8.59 -10.33 -0.05
C VAL A 122 -9.01 -9.01 0.61
N GLY A 123 -10.18 -8.46 0.29
CA GLY A 123 -10.69 -7.25 0.94
C GLY A 123 -10.84 -7.38 2.47
N MET A 124 -11.25 -8.55 2.97
CA MET A 124 -11.33 -8.81 4.42
C MET A 124 -9.96 -9.02 5.07
N GLN A 125 -9.02 -9.65 4.36
CA GLN A 125 -7.62 -9.76 4.79
C GLN A 125 -7.01 -8.37 4.99
N TYR A 126 -7.20 -7.49 4.00
CA TYR A 126 -6.84 -6.08 4.08
C TYR A 126 -7.50 -5.38 5.27
N LEU A 127 -8.82 -5.57 5.48
CA LEU A 127 -9.55 -4.95 6.58
C LEU A 127 -8.98 -5.32 7.95
N ALA A 128 -8.72 -6.60 8.17
CA ALA A 128 -8.14 -7.08 9.43
C ALA A 128 -6.75 -6.47 9.66
N THR A 129 -5.90 -6.45 8.63
CA THR A 129 -4.58 -5.82 8.70
C THR A 129 -4.68 -4.33 9.04
N VAL A 130 -5.59 -3.59 8.40
CA VAL A 130 -5.81 -2.17 8.65
C VAL A 130 -6.17 -1.90 10.12
N PHE A 131 -7.06 -2.69 10.71
CA PHE A 131 -7.39 -2.53 12.14
C PHE A 131 -6.18 -2.73 13.05
N VAL A 132 -5.35 -3.74 12.77
CA VAL A 132 -4.13 -3.99 13.55
C VAL A 132 -3.15 -2.82 13.41
N LEU A 133 -2.92 -2.34 12.19
CA LEU A 133 -1.98 -1.26 11.94
C LEU A 133 -2.46 0.08 12.52
N PHE A 134 -3.75 0.40 12.43
CA PHE A 134 -4.32 1.57 13.11
C PHE A 134 -4.20 1.47 14.63
N PHE A 135 -4.39 0.29 15.20
CA PHE A 135 -4.19 0.08 16.63
C PHE A 135 -2.74 0.34 17.04
N LEU A 136 -1.76 -0.23 16.33
CA LEU A 136 -0.34 0.00 16.58
C LEU A 136 0.05 1.47 16.37
N GLY A 137 -0.43 2.11 15.31
CA GLY A 137 -0.22 3.54 15.05
C GLY A 137 -0.82 4.40 16.17
N SER A 138 -2.01 4.06 16.66
CA SER A 138 -2.68 4.77 17.76
C SER A 138 -1.95 4.59 19.09
N MET A 139 -1.36 3.41 19.35
CA MET A 139 -0.47 3.22 20.51
C MET A 139 0.77 4.13 20.42
N GLY A 140 1.34 4.32 19.23
CA GLY A 140 2.40 5.30 19.00
C GLY A 140 1.93 6.73 19.32
N ALA A 141 0.76 7.14 18.84
CA ALA A 141 0.17 8.44 19.14
C ALA A 141 -0.02 8.66 20.65
N PHE A 142 -0.56 7.66 21.33
CA PHE A 142 -0.72 7.69 22.78
C PHE A 142 0.63 7.84 23.50
N SER A 143 1.65 7.10 23.08
CA SER A 143 3.00 7.16 23.65
C SER A 143 3.63 8.54 23.47
N ILE A 144 3.47 9.16 22.30
CA ILE A 144 3.93 10.53 22.02
C ILE A 144 3.25 11.52 22.97
N ARG A 145 1.93 11.43 23.13
CA ARG A 145 1.18 12.33 24.01
C ARG A 145 1.48 12.09 25.49
N LEU A 146 1.74 10.86 25.88
CA LEU A 146 2.16 10.51 27.24
C LEU A 146 3.51 11.15 27.56
N GLU A 147 4.48 11.07 26.64
CA GLU A 147 5.80 11.71 26.80
C GLU A 147 5.69 13.24 26.85
N GLN A 148 4.78 13.83 26.06
CA GLN A 148 4.53 15.28 26.03
C GLN A 148 3.63 15.79 27.17
N SER A 149 3.25 14.94 28.14
CA SER A 149 2.32 15.32 29.20
C SER A 149 2.91 16.34 30.18
N THR A 150 4.25 16.40 30.29
CA THR A 150 4.98 17.44 31.02
C THR A 150 6.27 17.81 30.28
N PRO A 151 6.85 19.00 30.52
CA PRO A 151 8.15 19.35 29.96
C PRO A 151 9.28 18.42 30.43
N GLY A 152 10.22 18.11 29.54
CA GLY A 152 11.35 17.21 29.83
C GLY A 152 11.10 15.75 29.40
N ALA A 153 12.15 14.94 29.36
CA ALA A 153 12.03 13.51 29.07
C ALA A 153 11.50 12.76 30.29
N ILE A 154 10.50 11.90 30.07
CA ILE A 154 9.80 11.15 31.13
C ILE A 154 10.07 9.65 30.99
N TYR A 155 9.71 9.06 29.84
CA TYR A 155 9.79 7.62 29.59
C TYR A 155 10.77 7.28 28.47
N PHE A 156 10.92 8.16 27.48
CA PHE A 156 11.72 7.87 26.28
C PHE A 156 12.93 8.80 26.18
N ASN A 157 14.07 8.24 25.78
CA ASN A 157 15.17 9.07 25.31
C ASN A 157 14.83 9.68 23.92
N PRO A 158 15.52 10.75 23.48
CA PRO A 158 15.20 11.42 22.21
C PRO A 158 15.21 10.51 20.98
N SER A 159 16.11 9.54 20.91
CA SER A 159 16.21 8.59 19.79
C SER A 159 14.98 7.69 19.70
N THR A 160 14.59 7.09 20.83
CA THR A 160 13.40 6.25 20.92
C THR A 160 12.15 7.06 20.62
N TYR A 161 12.04 8.28 21.16
CA TYR A 161 10.92 9.17 20.87
C TYR A 161 10.80 9.48 19.37
N ASN A 162 11.89 9.88 18.71
CA ASN A 162 11.89 10.18 17.27
C ASN A 162 11.50 8.95 16.43
N THR A 163 11.96 7.77 16.83
CA THR A 163 11.57 6.51 16.18
C THR A 163 10.08 6.24 16.34
N ILE A 164 9.51 6.42 17.54
CA ILE A 164 8.06 6.25 17.78
C ILE A 164 7.25 7.24 16.93
N VAL A 165 7.70 8.49 16.82
CA VAL A 165 7.08 9.51 15.96
C VAL A 165 7.10 9.07 14.49
N GLY A 166 8.24 8.62 13.99
CA GLY A 166 8.37 8.12 12.61
C GLY A 166 7.49 6.89 12.36
N MET A 167 7.48 5.94 13.30
CA MET A 167 6.66 4.74 13.21
C MET A 167 5.16 5.03 13.24
N HIS A 168 4.71 5.92 14.13
CA HIS A 168 3.33 6.38 14.16
C HIS A 168 2.92 6.95 12.80
N GLY A 169 3.71 7.87 12.24
CA GLY A 169 3.41 8.49 10.94
C GLY A 169 3.25 7.47 9.82
N ILE A 170 4.23 6.59 9.64
CA ILE A 170 4.19 5.57 8.58
C ILE A 170 3.05 4.57 8.79
N LEU A 171 2.80 4.12 10.02
CA LEU A 171 1.69 3.21 10.29
C LEU A 171 0.35 3.85 9.93
N MET A 172 0.12 5.11 10.31
CA MET A 172 -1.15 5.79 10.02
C MET A 172 -1.34 6.04 8.52
N ILE A 173 -0.30 6.51 7.84
CA ILE A 173 -0.33 6.78 6.40
C ILE A 173 -0.58 5.50 5.62
N ALA A 174 0.25 4.47 5.84
CA ALA A 174 0.10 3.18 5.19
C ALA A 174 -1.28 2.57 5.48
N SER A 175 -1.74 2.58 6.74
CA SER A 175 -3.06 2.05 7.11
C SER A 175 -4.19 2.73 6.35
N THR A 176 -4.09 4.04 6.12
CA THR A 176 -5.13 4.81 5.44
C THR A 176 -5.15 4.52 3.93
N ILE A 177 -3.97 4.46 3.28
CA ILE A 177 -3.86 4.02 1.87
C ILE A 177 -4.43 2.61 1.69
N ILE A 178 -4.07 1.70 2.60
CA ILE A 178 -4.51 0.31 2.60
C ILE A 178 -6.02 0.21 2.89
N MET A 179 -6.60 1.06 3.75
CA MET A 179 -8.05 1.09 4.00
C MET A 179 -8.82 1.42 2.72
N VAL A 180 -8.32 2.40 1.97
CA VAL A 180 -8.98 2.88 0.76
C VAL A 180 -8.87 1.87 -0.39
N SER A 181 -7.66 1.35 -0.64
CA SER A 181 -7.41 0.40 -1.73
C SER A 181 -7.84 -1.03 -1.40
N GLY A 182 -7.73 -1.44 -0.14
CA GLY A 182 -7.99 -2.78 0.38
C GLY A 182 -9.48 -3.06 0.54
N PRO A 183 -10.10 -2.85 1.71
CA PRO A 183 -11.52 -3.12 1.94
C PRO A 183 -12.43 -2.49 0.87
N PHE A 184 -12.28 -1.19 0.60
CA PHE A 184 -13.17 -0.51 -0.32
C PHE A 184 -12.86 -0.84 -1.79
N GLY A 185 -11.59 -0.77 -2.19
CA GLY A 185 -11.16 -1.06 -3.57
C GLY A 185 -11.21 -2.53 -4.00
N ASN A 186 -11.03 -3.48 -3.08
CA ASN A 186 -11.12 -4.91 -3.40
C ASN A 186 -12.52 -5.48 -3.16
N PHE A 187 -13.15 -5.19 -2.02
CA PHE A 187 -14.41 -5.82 -1.65
C PHE A 187 -15.58 -5.16 -2.39
N ILE A 188 -15.69 -3.83 -2.28
CA ILE A 188 -16.89 -3.08 -2.68
C ILE A 188 -16.87 -2.73 -4.17
N LEU A 189 -15.73 -2.27 -4.69
CA LEU A 189 -15.63 -1.76 -6.05
C LEU A 189 -16.09 -2.77 -7.14
N PRO A 190 -15.64 -4.05 -7.16
CA PRO A 190 -16.09 -4.99 -8.18
C PRO A 190 -17.59 -5.21 -8.17
N ILE A 191 -18.19 -5.21 -6.98
CA ILE A 191 -19.64 -5.35 -6.79
C ILE A 191 -20.37 -4.13 -7.37
N MET A 192 -19.88 -2.92 -7.09
CA MET A 192 -20.47 -1.67 -7.58
C MET A 192 -20.46 -1.54 -9.11
N ILE A 193 -19.47 -2.13 -9.79
CA ILE A 193 -19.39 -2.12 -11.26
C ILE A 193 -20.06 -3.34 -11.92
N GLY A 194 -20.59 -4.27 -11.13
CA GLY A 194 -21.21 -5.50 -11.61
C GLY A 194 -20.20 -6.53 -12.15
N ALA A 195 -18.95 -6.47 -11.73
CA ALA A 195 -17.92 -7.44 -12.08
C ALA A 195 -17.99 -8.67 -11.15
N ARG A 196 -17.56 -9.84 -11.67
CA ARG A 196 -17.54 -11.09 -10.89
C ARG A 196 -16.35 -11.16 -9.93
N ASP A 197 -15.24 -10.55 -10.30
CA ASP A 197 -13.96 -10.51 -9.58
C ASP A 197 -13.10 -9.36 -10.14
N MET A 198 -11.87 -9.23 -9.66
CA MET A 198 -10.85 -8.33 -10.20
C MET A 198 -10.28 -8.84 -11.54
N ALA A 199 -9.67 -7.94 -12.32
CA ALA A 199 -9.06 -8.26 -13.62
C ALA A 199 -7.90 -9.25 -13.52
N PHE A 200 -7.10 -9.13 -12.46
CA PHE A 200 -5.96 -9.99 -12.18
C PHE A 200 -6.04 -10.57 -10.76
N PRO A 201 -6.87 -11.61 -10.51
CA PRO A 201 -7.12 -12.12 -9.17
C PRO A 201 -5.86 -12.59 -8.42
N ARG A 202 -4.87 -13.13 -9.15
CA ARG A 202 -3.59 -13.56 -8.56
C ARG A 202 -2.70 -12.38 -8.17
N LEU A 203 -2.67 -11.32 -8.97
CA LEU A 203 -1.95 -10.08 -8.62
C LEU A 203 -2.63 -9.38 -7.44
N ASN A 204 -3.95 -9.53 -7.34
CA ASN A 204 -4.72 -9.06 -6.20
C ASN A 204 -4.30 -9.72 -4.87
N ALA A 205 -4.13 -11.03 -4.88
CA ALA A 205 -3.60 -11.77 -3.75
C ALA A 205 -2.15 -11.35 -3.45
N LEU A 206 -1.34 -11.15 -4.50
CA LEU A 206 0.06 -10.74 -4.38
C LEU A 206 0.22 -9.42 -3.64
N SER A 207 -0.60 -8.42 -3.99
CA SER A 207 -0.52 -7.09 -3.34
C SER A 207 -0.79 -7.19 -1.85
N TYR A 208 -1.80 -7.96 -1.41
CA TYR A 208 -2.05 -8.15 0.02
C TYR A 208 -0.86 -8.79 0.74
N TRP A 209 -0.35 -9.90 0.19
CA TRP A 209 0.71 -10.65 0.84
C TRP A 209 2.06 -9.91 0.84
N LEU A 210 2.27 -8.97 -0.08
CA LEU A 210 3.45 -8.08 -0.05
C LEU A 210 3.38 -7.17 1.18
N LEU A 211 2.21 -6.59 1.47
CA LEU A 211 1.99 -5.81 2.68
C LEU A 211 2.18 -6.65 3.94
N PHE A 212 1.66 -7.88 3.94
CA PHE A 212 1.88 -8.81 5.05
C PHE A 212 3.39 -9.00 5.32
N THR A 213 4.21 -9.15 4.29
CA THR A 213 5.66 -9.28 4.45
C THR A 213 6.37 -7.98 4.85
N ALA A 214 5.83 -6.81 4.52
CA ALA A 214 6.41 -5.51 4.86
C ALA A 214 6.27 -5.18 6.36
N ILE A 215 5.20 -5.64 7.02
CA ILE A 215 4.94 -5.37 8.44
C ILE A 215 6.08 -5.84 9.37
N PRO A 216 6.53 -7.11 9.34
CA PRO A 216 7.62 -7.55 10.22
C PRO A 216 8.95 -6.86 9.90
N ILE A 217 9.21 -6.50 8.63
CA ILE A 217 10.37 -5.69 8.25
C ILE A 217 10.30 -4.35 8.99
N PHE A 218 9.18 -3.66 8.91
CA PHE A 218 9.01 -2.36 9.56
C PHE A 218 9.16 -2.42 11.08
N LEU A 219 8.53 -3.41 11.71
CA LEU A 219 8.59 -3.56 13.17
C LEU A 219 10.00 -3.93 13.66
N SER A 220 10.80 -4.57 12.83
CA SER A 220 12.20 -4.88 13.17
C SER A 220 13.05 -3.61 13.34
N ALA A 221 12.63 -2.46 12.81
CA ALA A 221 13.32 -1.18 13.02
C ALA A 221 13.52 -0.87 14.51
N LEU A 222 12.57 -1.22 15.38
CA LEU A 222 12.69 -1.04 16.83
C LEU A 222 13.85 -1.85 17.44
N LEU A 223 14.07 -3.06 16.91
CA LEU A 223 15.14 -3.96 17.36
C LEU A 223 16.50 -3.57 16.77
N LEU A 224 16.49 -2.84 15.66
CA LEU A 224 17.67 -2.44 14.90
C LEU A 224 18.11 -1.00 15.21
N GLY A 225 17.68 -0.43 16.34
CA GLY A 225 18.11 0.90 16.80
C GLY A 225 17.23 2.08 16.36
N GLY A 226 16.19 1.81 15.57
CA GLY A 226 15.20 2.79 15.13
C GLY A 226 15.55 3.59 13.88
N PHE A 227 14.71 4.56 13.53
CA PHE A 227 14.97 5.51 12.46
C PHE A 227 14.51 6.89 12.90
N GLN A 228 15.46 7.78 13.13
CA GLN A 228 15.22 9.07 13.80
C GLN A 228 14.94 10.21 12.81
N THR A 229 14.54 9.86 11.59
CA THR A 229 14.27 10.79 10.47
C THR A 229 12.83 11.29 10.43
N GLY A 230 11.99 10.87 11.38
CA GLY A 230 10.55 10.95 11.23
C GLY A 230 10.04 10.10 10.06
N TRP A 231 8.77 10.29 9.70
CA TRP A 231 8.13 9.53 8.63
C TRP A 231 8.58 9.93 7.23
N THR A 232 9.25 11.08 7.07
CA THR A 232 9.69 11.58 5.77
C THR A 232 11.05 11.03 5.34
N GLY A 233 11.85 10.49 6.26
CA GLY A 233 13.10 9.83 5.89
C GLY A 233 14.15 10.75 5.28
N TYR A 234 14.15 12.05 5.58
CA TYR A 234 14.95 13.03 4.86
C TYR A 234 16.46 12.71 4.83
N ALA A 235 17.05 12.79 3.65
CA ALA A 235 18.49 12.96 3.48
C ALA A 235 18.90 14.42 3.80
N PRO A 236 20.11 14.67 4.32
CA PRO A 236 21.19 13.71 4.53
C PRO A 236 21.08 12.92 5.84
N LEU A 237 20.10 13.22 6.72
CA LEU A 237 19.99 12.53 8.01
C LEU A 237 19.83 11.01 7.85
N ALA A 238 19.09 10.58 6.83
CA ALA A 238 18.99 9.17 6.39
C ALA A 238 20.35 8.48 6.17
N ASP A 239 21.34 9.24 5.69
CA ASP A 239 22.65 8.74 5.26
C ASP A 239 23.76 9.00 6.31
N GLN A 240 23.53 9.87 7.29
CA GLN A 240 24.51 10.30 8.29
C GLN A 240 24.68 9.32 9.46
N GLY A 241 24.81 8.02 9.17
CA GLY A 241 25.17 7.02 10.18
C GLY A 241 24.02 6.62 11.12
N LEU A 242 22.80 6.60 10.59
CA LEU A 242 21.68 5.99 11.30
C LEU A 242 21.82 4.46 11.38
N THR A 243 21.25 3.93 12.44
CA THR A 243 21.21 2.50 12.74
C THR A 243 20.54 1.69 11.61
N PRO A 244 20.75 0.36 11.53
CA PRO A 244 20.12 -0.47 10.50
C PRO A 244 18.58 -0.44 10.49
N GLY A 245 17.94 0.15 11.51
CA GLY A 245 16.52 0.48 11.49
C GLY A 245 16.10 1.44 10.36
N MET A 246 17.02 2.25 9.82
CA MET A 246 16.74 3.07 8.63
C MET A 246 16.57 2.21 7.37
N ASP A 247 17.36 1.13 7.22
CA ASP A 247 17.18 0.20 6.10
C ASP A 247 15.85 -0.54 6.19
N ALA A 248 15.42 -0.87 7.41
CA ALA A 248 14.09 -1.44 7.65
C ALA A 248 12.97 -0.52 7.17
N TYR A 249 13.09 0.79 7.42
CA TYR A 249 12.18 1.80 6.91
C TYR A 249 12.17 1.85 5.38
N CYS A 250 13.35 2.00 4.74
CA CYS A 250 13.44 2.09 3.28
C CYS A 250 12.91 0.82 2.60
N PHE A 251 13.28 -0.36 3.10
CA PHE A 251 12.86 -1.64 2.52
C PHE A 251 11.35 -1.88 2.71
N THR A 252 10.79 -1.47 3.86
CA THR A 252 9.34 -1.50 4.07
C THR A 252 8.62 -0.68 3.01
N ILE A 253 9.09 0.55 2.75
CA ILE A 253 8.49 1.42 1.74
C ILE A 253 8.58 0.81 0.35
N LEU A 254 9.71 0.20 -0.02
CA LEU A 254 9.87 -0.43 -1.33
C LEU A 254 8.84 -1.56 -1.52
N VAL A 255 8.72 -2.47 -0.54
CA VAL A 255 7.74 -3.56 -0.60
C VAL A 255 6.30 -3.02 -0.62
N PHE A 256 6.02 -2.01 0.20
CA PHE A 256 4.72 -1.32 0.26
C PHE A 256 4.35 -0.65 -1.07
N ALA A 257 5.29 0.06 -1.69
CA ALA A 257 5.08 0.76 -2.94
C ALA A 257 4.83 -0.23 -4.08
N ILE A 258 5.60 -1.32 -4.17
CA ILE A 258 5.39 -2.39 -5.16
C ILE A 258 4.00 -3.01 -4.99
N SER A 259 3.60 -3.33 -3.75
CA SER A 259 2.24 -3.79 -3.45
C SER A 259 1.19 -2.84 -3.99
N THR A 260 1.32 -1.56 -3.66
CA THR A 260 0.34 -0.53 -4.03
C THR A 260 0.27 -0.34 -5.54
N THR A 261 1.40 -0.38 -6.25
CA THR A 261 1.44 -0.36 -7.72
C THR A 261 0.68 -1.55 -8.32
N ILE A 262 0.91 -2.76 -7.82
CA ILE A 262 0.22 -3.97 -8.30
C ILE A 262 -1.29 -3.86 -8.08
N ALA A 263 -1.71 -3.43 -6.88
CA ALA A 263 -3.12 -3.20 -6.57
C ALA A 263 -3.74 -2.13 -7.48
N ALA A 264 -3.03 -1.02 -7.71
CA ALA A 264 -3.48 0.08 -8.54
C ALA A 264 -3.68 -0.32 -10.00
N VAL A 265 -2.72 -1.05 -10.61
CA VAL A 265 -2.87 -1.59 -11.98
C VAL A 265 -4.09 -2.51 -12.08
N ASN A 266 -4.30 -3.36 -11.07
CA ASN A 266 -5.41 -4.29 -11.05
C ASN A 266 -6.77 -3.58 -10.95
N ILE A 267 -6.92 -2.64 -10.01
CA ILE A 267 -8.13 -1.84 -9.84
C ILE A 267 -8.42 -1.02 -11.10
N LEU A 268 -7.41 -0.33 -11.64
CA LEU A 268 -7.53 0.47 -12.86
C LEU A 268 -8.07 -0.38 -14.02
N THR A 269 -7.43 -1.53 -14.26
CA THR A 269 -7.85 -2.46 -15.32
C THR A 269 -9.27 -2.95 -15.10
N THR A 270 -9.59 -3.36 -13.86
CA THR A 270 -10.93 -3.85 -13.47
C THR A 270 -12.01 -2.82 -13.81
N VAL A 271 -11.82 -1.55 -13.44
CA VAL A 271 -12.79 -0.49 -13.75
C VAL A 271 -12.89 -0.24 -15.25
N ILE A 272 -11.77 -0.21 -15.98
CA ILE A 272 -11.82 0.12 -17.41
C ILE A 272 -12.53 -0.98 -18.21
N VAL A 273 -12.17 -2.25 -18.00
CA VAL A 273 -12.53 -3.36 -18.91
C VAL A 273 -13.63 -4.29 -18.40
N MET A 274 -13.96 -4.30 -17.10
CA MET A 274 -14.89 -5.30 -16.51
C MET A 274 -16.24 -4.73 -16.06
N ARG A 275 -16.54 -3.45 -16.34
CA ARG A 275 -17.86 -2.88 -16.06
C ARG A 275 -18.96 -3.62 -16.79
N THR A 276 -20.11 -3.76 -16.14
CA THR A 276 -21.29 -4.37 -16.76
C THR A 276 -21.81 -3.59 -17.97
N ARG A 277 -22.47 -4.29 -18.88
CA ARG A 277 -23.01 -3.71 -20.12
C ARG A 277 -24.01 -2.59 -19.80
N GLY A 278 -23.84 -1.44 -20.44
CA GLY A 278 -24.71 -0.27 -20.27
C GLY A 278 -24.27 0.73 -19.18
N MET A 279 -23.22 0.40 -18.42
CA MET A 279 -22.56 1.33 -17.49
C MET A 279 -21.58 2.23 -18.25
N THR A 280 -22.03 3.42 -18.64
CA THR A 280 -21.18 4.44 -19.25
C THR A 280 -20.39 5.20 -18.17
N TRP A 281 -19.34 5.93 -18.56
CA TRP A 281 -18.55 6.78 -17.65
C TRP A 281 -19.42 7.81 -16.88
N GLY A 282 -20.45 8.36 -17.54
CA GLY A 282 -21.39 9.28 -16.91
C GLY A 282 -22.38 8.63 -15.92
N ARG A 283 -22.34 7.31 -15.75
CA ARG A 283 -23.21 6.53 -14.85
C ARG A 283 -22.42 5.72 -13.81
N LEU A 284 -21.11 5.90 -13.76
CA LEU A 284 -20.26 5.20 -12.82
C LEU A 284 -20.54 5.72 -11.38
N PRO A 285 -20.64 4.87 -10.35
CA PRO A 285 -20.82 5.33 -8.98
C PRO A 285 -19.71 6.30 -8.56
N ILE A 286 -20.04 7.29 -7.73
CA ILE A 286 -19.07 8.33 -7.38
C ILE A 286 -17.90 7.75 -6.61
N PHE A 287 -18.15 6.74 -5.76
CA PHE A 287 -17.10 5.99 -5.07
C PHE A 287 -16.08 5.38 -6.04
N VAL A 288 -16.55 4.79 -7.14
CA VAL A 288 -15.68 4.17 -8.14
C VAL A 288 -14.83 5.22 -8.86
N TRP A 289 -15.36 6.43 -9.10
CA TRP A 289 -14.54 7.55 -9.59
C TRP A 289 -13.43 7.94 -8.61
N GLY A 290 -13.77 8.06 -7.32
CA GLY A 290 -12.78 8.38 -6.28
C GLY A 290 -11.63 7.38 -6.26
N VAL A 291 -11.96 6.08 -6.21
CA VAL A 291 -10.95 5.00 -6.24
C VAL A 291 -10.16 4.99 -7.54
N LEU A 292 -10.82 5.15 -8.70
CA LEU A 292 -10.15 5.17 -10.00
C LEU A 292 -9.09 6.28 -10.08
N LEU A 293 -9.43 7.49 -9.63
CA LEU A 293 -8.53 8.63 -9.64
C LEU A 293 -7.38 8.44 -8.63
N SER A 294 -7.68 7.92 -7.45
CA SER A 294 -6.68 7.54 -6.45
C SER A 294 -5.65 6.55 -6.98
N VAL A 295 -6.06 5.51 -7.70
CA VAL A 295 -5.10 4.54 -8.27
C VAL A 295 -4.31 5.12 -9.45
N ILE A 296 -4.88 6.03 -10.23
CA ILE A 296 -4.14 6.77 -11.29
C ILE A 296 -3.05 7.65 -10.67
N LEU A 297 -3.36 8.37 -9.59
CA LEU A 297 -2.38 9.16 -8.85
C LEU A 297 -1.29 8.27 -8.27
N SER A 298 -1.66 7.14 -7.67
CA SER A 298 -0.70 6.18 -7.12
C SER A 298 0.31 5.73 -8.17
N LEU A 299 -0.15 5.37 -9.38
CA LEU A 299 0.72 4.94 -10.47
C LEU A 299 1.64 6.05 -10.99
N THR A 300 1.22 7.31 -10.91
CA THR A 300 2.02 8.46 -11.31
C THR A 300 3.07 8.82 -10.26
N ALA A 301 2.70 8.79 -8.97
CA ALA A 301 3.46 9.39 -7.88
C ALA A 301 4.41 8.41 -7.18
N PHE A 302 3.98 7.17 -6.94
CA PHE A 302 4.74 6.18 -6.17
C PHE A 302 6.07 5.75 -6.80
N PRO A 303 6.27 5.76 -8.14
CA PRO A 303 7.58 5.53 -8.73
C PRO A 303 8.66 6.47 -8.18
N SER A 304 8.34 7.74 -7.91
CA SER A 304 9.27 8.69 -7.31
C SER A 304 9.70 8.28 -5.90
N PHE A 305 8.78 7.71 -5.13
CA PHE A 305 9.10 7.19 -3.80
C PHE A 305 10.04 5.99 -3.88
N ILE A 306 9.76 5.05 -4.79
CA ILE A 306 10.64 3.89 -5.04
C ILE A 306 12.06 4.38 -5.40
N VAL A 307 12.17 5.36 -6.29
CA VAL A 307 13.47 5.94 -6.69
C VAL A 307 14.18 6.56 -5.49
N SER A 308 13.51 7.43 -4.71
CA SER A 308 14.13 8.07 -3.54
C SER A 308 14.67 7.06 -2.51
N GLN A 309 13.89 6.03 -2.17
CA GLN A 309 14.31 5.03 -1.17
C GLN A 309 15.37 4.09 -1.72
N THR A 310 15.32 3.78 -3.02
CA THR A 310 16.38 3.01 -3.68
C THR A 310 17.69 3.79 -3.64
N MET A 311 17.67 5.09 -3.94
CA MET A 311 18.87 5.93 -3.91
C MET A 311 19.45 6.04 -2.48
N VAL A 312 18.61 6.14 -1.44
CA VAL A 312 19.09 6.10 -0.04
C VAL A 312 19.74 4.75 0.27
N LEU A 313 19.12 3.63 -0.11
CA LEU A 313 19.72 2.31 0.08
C LEU A 313 21.02 2.16 -0.73
N MET A 314 21.15 2.78 -1.89
CA MET A 314 22.40 2.77 -2.66
C MET A 314 23.50 3.56 -1.95
N ASP A 315 23.17 4.74 -1.39
CA ASP A 315 24.10 5.56 -0.61
C ASP A 315 24.58 4.81 0.63
N ARG A 316 23.69 4.07 1.30
CA ARG A 316 24.02 3.27 2.50
C ARG A 316 24.79 1.98 2.16
N ILE A 317 24.28 1.16 1.26
CA ILE A 317 24.83 -0.18 0.96
C ILE A 317 26.11 -0.09 0.12
N PHE A 318 26.07 0.68 -0.96
CA PHE A 318 27.13 0.72 -1.98
C PHE A 318 28.00 1.97 -1.89
N GLN A 319 27.77 2.82 -0.88
CA GLN A 319 28.52 4.05 -0.65
C GLN A 319 28.48 4.98 -1.87
N THR A 320 27.33 5.01 -2.57
CA THR A 320 27.07 6.07 -3.54
C THR A 320 26.86 7.41 -2.82
N SER A 321 26.66 8.48 -3.58
CA SER A 321 26.48 9.81 -2.97
C SER A 321 25.45 10.64 -3.71
N PHE A 322 24.25 10.09 -3.87
CA PHE A 322 23.11 10.79 -4.48
C PHE A 322 22.67 12.01 -3.66
N PHE A 323 22.62 11.87 -2.33
CA PHE A 323 22.10 12.92 -1.44
C PHE A 323 23.15 13.56 -0.54
N LEU A 324 24.38 13.04 -0.54
CA LEU A 324 25.50 13.56 0.25
C LEU A 324 26.21 14.72 -0.45
N ALA A 325 25.98 15.94 0.01
CA ALA A 325 26.57 17.16 -0.55
C ALA A 325 28.11 17.15 -0.57
N ALA A 326 28.75 16.54 0.44
CA ALA A 326 30.21 16.45 0.54
C ALA A 326 30.87 15.73 -0.65
N SER A 327 30.10 14.88 -1.35
CA SER A 327 30.55 14.08 -2.49
C SER A 327 29.88 14.52 -3.81
N GLY A 328 29.26 15.71 -3.84
CA GLY A 328 28.59 16.27 -5.01
C GLY A 328 27.11 15.89 -5.18
N GLY A 329 26.53 15.15 -4.22
CA GLY A 329 25.09 14.88 -4.17
C GLY A 329 24.25 16.09 -3.77
N ASN A 330 22.92 15.95 -3.80
CA ASN A 330 22.01 17.04 -3.46
C ASN A 330 20.86 16.53 -2.56
N ASN A 331 20.77 17.00 -1.33
CA ASN A 331 19.69 16.65 -0.41
C ASN A 331 18.32 17.19 -0.86
N TRP A 332 18.26 18.34 -1.55
CA TRP A 332 17.00 18.82 -2.14
C TRP A 332 16.44 17.85 -3.18
N LEU A 333 17.29 17.05 -3.87
CA LEU A 333 16.81 16.02 -4.78
C LEU A 333 15.93 15.00 -4.03
N TYR A 334 16.33 14.59 -2.82
CA TYR A 334 15.52 13.72 -1.97
C TYR A 334 14.17 14.37 -1.68
N GLU A 335 14.17 15.63 -1.23
CA GLU A 335 12.95 16.34 -0.86
C GLU A 335 11.99 16.48 -2.06
N HIS A 336 12.51 16.83 -3.24
CA HIS A 336 11.70 16.90 -4.47
C HIS A 336 11.12 15.54 -4.86
N LEU A 337 11.92 14.46 -4.83
CA LEU A 337 11.44 13.11 -5.14
C LEU A 337 10.40 12.63 -4.12
N PHE A 338 10.64 12.88 -2.84
CA PHE A 338 9.74 12.51 -1.76
C PHE A 338 8.41 13.25 -1.88
N TRP A 339 8.42 14.58 -2.03
CA TRP A 339 7.17 15.36 -2.08
C TRP A 339 6.42 15.27 -3.41
N PHE A 340 7.12 15.03 -4.53
CA PHE A 340 6.46 14.67 -5.77
C PHE A 340 5.58 13.42 -5.58
N MET A 341 5.94 12.53 -4.65
CA MET A 341 5.04 11.48 -4.19
C MET A 341 4.10 11.93 -3.07
N GLY A 342 4.64 12.51 -2.00
CA GLY A 342 3.92 12.75 -0.74
C GLY A 342 2.72 13.68 -0.89
N HIS A 343 2.78 14.65 -1.81
CA HIS A 343 1.63 15.51 -2.04
C HIS A 343 0.49 14.82 -2.83
N PRO A 344 0.74 14.15 -3.97
CA PRO A 344 -0.29 13.29 -4.58
C PRO A 344 -0.82 12.20 -3.65
N GLU A 345 0.03 11.63 -2.78
CA GLU A 345 -0.33 10.57 -1.84
C GLU A 345 -1.44 10.97 -0.87
N VAL A 346 -1.46 12.21 -0.37
CA VAL A 346 -2.59 12.67 0.45
C VAL A 346 -3.92 12.68 -0.31
N TYR A 347 -3.91 12.80 -1.64
CA TYR A 347 -5.13 12.69 -2.47
C TYR A 347 -5.44 11.27 -2.92
N VAL A 348 -4.45 10.37 -2.96
CA VAL A 348 -4.69 8.92 -3.03
C VAL A 348 -5.60 8.51 -1.87
N ILE A 349 -5.39 9.10 -0.68
CA ILE A 349 -6.24 8.92 0.49
C ILE A 349 -7.55 9.71 0.39
N ALA A 350 -7.48 11.01 0.09
CA ALA A 350 -8.63 11.90 0.22
C ALA A 350 -9.72 11.65 -0.83
N LEU A 351 -9.38 11.37 -2.09
CA LEU A 351 -10.36 11.23 -3.16
C LEU A 351 -11.38 10.11 -2.89
N PRO A 352 -10.98 8.90 -2.45
CA PRO A 352 -11.95 7.86 -2.14
C PRO A 352 -12.72 8.16 -0.86
N ALA A 353 -12.11 8.79 0.14
CA ALA A 353 -12.81 9.22 1.36
C ALA A 353 -13.92 10.24 1.05
N MET A 354 -13.62 11.25 0.22
CA MET A 354 -14.61 12.21 -0.27
C MET A 354 -15.73 11.51 -1.05
N ALA A 355 -15.37 10.54 -1.89
CA ALA A 355 -16.36 9.80 -2.67
C ALA A 355 -17.24 8.89 -1.80
N VAL A 356 -16.70 8.25 -0.75
CA VAL A 356 -17.49 7.53 0.26
C VAL A 356 -18.44 8.48 0.97
N ALA A 357 -17.97 9.64 1.42
CA ALA A 357 -18.82 10.65 2.05
C ALA A 357 -19.97 11.09 1.13
N ALA A 358 -19.72 11.22 -0.17
CA ALA A 358 -20.75 11.53 -1.16
C ALA A 358 -21.78 10.39 -1.35
N GLU A 359 -21.35 9.13 -1.41
CA GLU A 359 -22.26 7.97 -1.45
C GLU A 359 -23.14 7.91 -0.19
N VAL A 360 -22.52 8.03 0.99
CA VAL A 360 -23.21 8.05 2.29
C VAL A 360 -24.23 9.18 2.32
N ALA A 361 -23.84 10.40 1.95
CA ALA A 361 -24.74 11.53 1.92
C ALA A 361 -25.95 11.26 1.01
N ALA A 362 -25.76 10.72 -0.19
CA ALA A 362 -26.87 10.39 -1.10
C ALA A 362 -27.82 9.33 -0.50
N VAL A 363 -27.28 8.25 0.04
CA VAL A 363 -28.06 7.15 0.64
C VAL A 363 -28.86 7.62 1.85
N PHE A 364 -28.22 8.29 2.80
CA PHE A 364 -28.83 8.67 4.07
C PHE A 364 -29.63 9.98 4.01
N THR A 365 -29.63 10.68 2.87
CA THR A 365 -30.58 11.77 2.59
C THR A 365 -31.71 11.36 1.66
N ARG A 366 -31.70 10.09 1.19
CA ARG A 366 -32.67 9.50 0.26
C ARG A 366 -32.82 10.32 -1.03
N LYS A 367 -31.72 10.91 -1.50
CA LYS A 367 -31.66 11.77 -2.69
C LYS A 367 -30.55 11.33 -3.64
N PRO A 368 -30.71 11.58 -4.95
CA PRO A 368 -29.57 11.49 -5.84
C PRO A 368 -28.51 12.52 -5.45
N LEU A 369 -27.25 12.20 -5.74
CA LEU A 369 -26.13 13.10 -5.50
C LEU A 369 -26.30 14.39 -6.32
N PHE A 370 -26.34 15.53 -5.64
CA PHE A 370 -26.47 16.82 -6.29
C PHE A 370 -25.22 17.12 -7.12
N GLY A 371 -25.38 17.63 -8.34
CA GLY A 371 -24.24 18.06 -9.15
C GLY A 371 -23.23 16.95 -9.47
N TYR A 372 -23.65 15.69 -9.64
CA TYR A 372 -22.75 14.54 -9.90
C TYR A 372 -21.63 14.84 -10.92
N ARG A 373 -21.96 15.42 -12.09
CA ARG A 373 -20.95 15.75 -13.11
C ARG A 373 -19.95 16.82 -12.66
N LEU A 374 -20.43 17.80 -11.89
CA LEU A 374 -19.60 18.85 -11.31
C LEU A 374 -18.64 18.25 -10.27
N LEU A 375 -19.12 17.32 -9.43
CA LEU A 375 -18.26 16.61 -8.50
C LEU A 375 -17.21 15.76 -9.21
N VAL A 376 -17.58 14.98 -10.24
CA VAL A 376 -16.60 14.23 -11.03
C VAL A 376 -15.53 15.15 -11.61
N GLY A 377 -15.94 16.30 -12.16
CA GLY A 377 -15.00 17.33 -12.63
C GLY A 377 -14.09 17.87 -11.52
N GLY A 378 -14.63 18.08 -10.32
CA GLY A 378 -13.86 18.49 -9.13
C GLY A 378 -12.82 17.43 -8.72
N LEU A 379 -13.21 16.15 -8.63
CA LEU A 379 -12.27 15.07 -8.30
C LEU A 379 -11.16 14.94 -9.34
N VAL A 380 -11.49 15.06 -10.63
CA VAL A 380 -10.49 15.09 -11.72
C VAL A 380 -9.57 16.30 -11.58
N GLY A 381 -10.12 17.48 -11.27
CA GLY A 381 -9.36 18.71 -11.05
C GLY A 381 -8.36 18.58 -9.90
N ILE A 382 -8.79 18.04 -8.75
CA ILE A 382 -7.90 17.72 -7.61
C ILE A 382 -6.79 16.78 -8.06
N SER A 383 -7.13 15.74 -8.82
CA SER A 383 -6.15 14.76 -9.29
C SER A 383 -5.08 15.40 -10.18
N VAL A 384 -5.48 16.19 -11.17
CA VAL A 384 -4.53 16.86 -12.08
C VAL A 384 -3.64 17.86 -11.34
N LEU A 385 -4.23 18.68 -10.46
CA LEU A 385 -3.47 19.69 -9.72
C LEU A 385 -2.53 19.06 -8.68
N SER A 386 -2.89 17.90 -8.10
CA SER A 386 -2.09 17.26 -7.05
C SER A 386 -0.64 16.95 -7.46
N VAL A 387 -0.38 16.71 -8.74
CA VAL A 387 0.97 16.39 -9.24
C VAL A 387 1.79 17.62 -9.63
N ILE A 388 1.27 18.84 -9.46
CA ILE A 388 1.97 20.09 -9.81
C ILE A 388 2.12 21.08 -8.65
N VAL A 389 1.83 20.67 -7.40
CA VAL A 389 1.85 21.57 -6.23
C VAL A 389 2.85 21.18 -5.14
N TRP A 390 3.56 20.06 -5.31
CA TRP A 390 4.40 19.49 -4.24
C TRP A 390 5.46 20.44 -3.70
N GLY A 391 5.88 21.43 -4.49
CA GLY A 391 6.85 22.46 -4.11
C GLY A 391 6.44 23.28 -2.88
N HIS A 392 5.16 23.32 -2.50
CA HIS A 392 4.75 24.00 -1.27
C HIS A 392 5.32 23.40 0.01
N HIS A 393 5.80 22.16 -0.04
CA HIS A 393 6.44 21.51 1.11
C HIS A 393 7.88 22.00 1.32
N LEU A 394 8.40 22.82 0.38
CA LEU A 394 9.79 23.25 0.31
C LEU A 394 9.95 24.76 0.52
N TYR A 395 8.90 25.50 0.87
CA TYR A 395 8.98 26.97 0.98
C TYR A 395 10.03 27.46 1.97
N THR A 396 10.36 26.67 3.00
CA THR A 396 11.36 27.00 4.01
C THR A 396 12.64 26.19 3.87
N SER A 397 12.82 25.42 2.79
CA SER A 397 14.03 24.59 2.58
C SER A 397 15.25 25.40 2.12
N GLY A 398 15.05 26.69 1.84
CA GLY A 398 16.08 27.56 1.24
C GLY A 398 16.26 27.32 -0.27
N SER A 399 15.47 26.44 -0.90
CA SER A 399 15.44 26.32 -2.36
C SER A 399 14.68 27.51 -2.96
N GLU A 400 15.29 28.69 -2.99
CA GLU A 400 14.73 29.84 -3.70
C GLU A 400 14.61 29.47 -5.18
N ASN A 401 13.37 29.43 -5.68
CA ASN A 401 13.08 29.03 -7.04
C ASN A 401 12.13 30.04 -7.67
N ALA A 402 12.36 30.39 -8.93
CA ALA A 402 11.41 31.16 -9.75
C ALA A 402 10.01 30.52 -9.79
N LEU A 403 9.90 29.24 -9.44
CA LEU A 403 8.64 28.48 -9.33
C LEU A 403 7.88 28.68 -8.02
N THR A 404 8.41 29.38 -7.00
CA THR A 404 7.69 29.57 -5.72
C THR A 404 6.33 30.23 -5.92
N GLY A 405 6.26 31.33 -6.69
CA GLY A 405 5.00 32.01 -7.01
C GLY A 405 3.99 31.11 -7.74
N PRO A 406 4.38 30.45 -8.84
CA PRO A 406 3.55 29.43 -9.50
C PRO A 406 3.04 28.34 -8.55
N PHE A 407 3.90 27.74 -7.71
CA PHE A 407 3.47 26.74 -6.74
C PHE A 407 2.45 27.28 -5.75
N MET A 408 2.60 28.53 -5.28
CA MET A 408 1.62 29.16 -4.38
C MET A 408 0.25 29.30 -5.05
N LEU A 409 0.23 29.76 -6.31
CA LEU A 409 -1.00 29.89 -7.08
C LEU A 409 -1.66 28.52 -7.31
N ASP A 410 -0.91 27.54 -7.81
CA ASP A 410 -1.44 26.21 -8.13
C ASP A 410 -1.95 25.49 -6.87
N THR A 411 -1.29 25.69 -5.73
CA THR A 411 -1.76 25.17 -4.43
C THR A 411 -3.10 25.77 -4.04
N GLU A 412 -3.26 27.09 -4.17
CA GLU A 412 -4.55 27.74 -3.88
C GLU A 412 -5.63 27.29 -4.88
N LEU A 413 -5.29 27.05 -6.15
CA LEU A 413 -6.26 26.58 -7.15
C LEU A 413 -6.90 25.23 -6.78
N ILE A 414 -6.28 24.39 -5.94
CA ILE A 414 -6.89 23.14 -5.46
C ILE A 414 -8.07 23.41 -4.50
N SER A 415 -8.13 24.57 -3.85
CA SER A 415 -9.24 24.93 -2.97
C SER A 415 -10.57 25.02 -3.73
N ILE A 416 -10.54 25.38 -5.02
CA ILE A 416 -11.73 25.50 -5.89
C ILE A 416 -12.43 24.14 -6.12
N PRO A 417 -11.78 23.10 -6.68
CA PRO A 417 -12.43 21.80 -6.87
C PRO A 417 -12.75 21.10 -5.54
N THR A 418 -11.99 21.39 -4.48
CA THR A 418 -12.34 20.93 -3.12
C THR A 418 -13.60 21.61 -2.59
N GLY A 419 -13.76 22.92 -2.82
CA GLY A 419 -14.96 23.67 -2.47
C GLY A 419 -16.21 23.17 -3.21
N ILE A 420 -16.05 22.78 -4.48
CA ILE A 420 -17.12 22.13 -5.27
C ILE A 420 -17.66 20.88 -4.56
N PHE A 421 -16.80 20.07 -3.95
CA PHE A 421 -17.24 18.89 -3.20
C PHE A 421 -18.15 19.25 -2.03
N PHE A 422 -17.77 20.25 -1.22
CA PHE A 422 -18.61 20.71 -0.11
C PHE A 422 -19.95 21.28 -0.58
N LEU A 423 -19.95 22.08 -1.66
CA LEU A 423 -21.19 22.59 -2.25
C LEU A 423 -22.10 21.46 -2.75
N VAL A 424 -21.53 20.41 -3.32
CA VAL A 424 -22.25 19.20 -3.72
C VAL A 424 -22.85 18.48 -2.52
N LEU A 425 -22.10 18.33 -1.42
CA LEU A 425 -22.65 17.75 -0.19
C LEU A 425 -23.81 18.59 0.35
N VAL A 426 -23.63 19.91 0.49
CA VAL A 426 -24.70 20.82 0.95
C VAL A 426 -25.94 20.70 0.06
N GLY A 427 -25.78 20.69 -1.27
CA GLY A 427 -26.89 20.50 -2.21
C GLY A 427 -27.54 19.11 -2.11
N THR A 428 -26.78 18.09 -1.73
CA THR A 428 -27.29 16.73 -1.50
C THR A 428 -28.14 16.67 -0.24
N PHE A 429 -27.67 17.26 0.87
CA PHE A 429 -28.43 17.41 2.12
C PHE A 429 -29.65 18.31 2.00
N TRP A 430 -29.58 19.36 1.18
CA TRP A 430 -30.66 20.34 1.04
C TRP A 430 -31.98 19.69 0.63
N ARG A 431 -33.03 19.84 1.44
CA ARG A 431 -34.34 19.18 1.25
C ARG A 431 -34.28 17.64 1.19
N GLY A 432 -33.21 17.02 1.72
CA GLY A 432 -33.11 15.58 1.91
C GLY A 432 -33.86 15.11 3.15
N GLN A 433 -34.24 13.83 3.15
CA GLN A 433 -34.77 13.17 4.35
C GLN A 433 -33.62 12.50 5.08
N VAL A 434 -33.08 13.20 6.07
CA VAL A 434 -31.86 12.81 6.76
C VAL A 434 -32.13 11.67 7.74
N TRP A 435 -31.48 10.53 7.51
CA TRP A 435 -31.49 9.40 8.43
C TRP A 435 -30.20 9.35 9.25
N VAL A 436 -30.27 9.93 10.46
CA VAL A 436 -29.13 10.06 11.37
C VAL A 436 -28.80 8.71 12.00
N THR A 437 -27.80 8.04 11.45
CA THR A 437 -27.24 6.76 11.93
C THR A 437 -25.72 6.84 11.90
N VAL A 438 -25.03 5.86 12.50
CA VAL A 438 -23.56 5.86 12.64
C VAL A 438 -22.80 6.15 11.33
N PRO A 439 -23.18 5.61 10.15
CA PRO A 439 -22.47 5.95 8.92
C PRO A 439 -22.60 7.43 8.48
N LEU A 440 -23.66 8.13 8.90
CA LEU A 440 -23.89 9.53 8.54
C LEU A 440 -23.27 10.52 9.54
N LEU A 441 -23.20 10.15 10.82
CA LEU A 441 -22.54 10.92 11.88
C LEU A 441 -21.04 11.03 11.59
#